data_AF-A0A524FJ80-F1
#
_entry.id   AF-A0A524FJ80-F1
#
_cell.length_a   1.000
_cell.length_b   1.000
_cell.length_c   1.000
_cell.angle_alpha   90.00
_cell.angle_beta   90.00
_cell.angle_gamma   90.00
#
_symmetry.space_group_name_H-M   'P 1'
#
loop_
_entity.id
_entity.type
_entity.pdbx_description
1 polymer ?
#
loop_
_entity_poly.entity_id
_entity_poly.type
_entity_poly.pdbx_seq_one_letter_code
_entity_poly.pdbx_strand_id
1 'polypeptide(L)'
;MKISSFFKKKTISFVIQFFLLTLMIFLFNYSFIIEFDQNIAIEQRDIIQFLANYVLFRDVNGIIFMYLAWLVVSLLPILINQDPKKACSINFLSFFVLNFFVYIFLFNEDMRVTSDFFTLNFVPLLWNTIILGIVILIYSFLISLLLKKRKSSQLEKKASDLLLNDKPLMVCPNCGTEFDSIPLYCFKCNSKLITDEAETNE
;
A
#
# COMPACT_ATOMS: atom_id res chain seq x y z
N MET A 1 13.79 14.94 -11.52
CA MET A 1 12.81 14.63 -10.45
C MET A 1 12.89 13.13 -10.16
N LYS A 2 13.08 12.69 -8.90
CA LYS A 2 13.22 11.24 -8.60
C LYS A 2 11.90 10.53 -8.94
N ILE A 3 11.93 9.50 -9.79
CA ILE A 3 10.74 8.73 -10.21
C ILE A 3 9.91 8.27 -9.00
N SER A 4 10.56 7.95 -7.89
CA SER A 4 9.90 7.56 -6.63
C SER A 4 9.03 8.64 -5.98
N SER A 5 9.25 9.93 -6.25
CA SER A 5 8.38 10.99 -5.75
C SER A 5 7.11 11.17 -6.59
N PHE A 6 7.14 10.75 -7.86
CA PHE A 6 5.99 10.76 -8.75
C PHE A 6 4.93 9.74 -8.30
N PHE A 7 5.34 8.50 -8.02
CA PHE A 7 4.44 7.42 -7.56
C PHE A 7 3.81 7.66 -6.19
N LYS A 8 4.31 8.61 -5.40
CA LYS A 8 3.74 8.98 -4.09
C LYS A 8 2.53 9.91 -4.19
N LYS A 9 2.19 10.44 -5.37
CA LYS A 9 0.99 11.28 -5.52
C LYS A 9 -0.26 10.39 -5.49
N LYS A 10 -1.27 10.81 -4.72
CA LYS A 10 -2.54 10.07 -4.57
C LYS A 10 -3.21 9.76 -5.91
N THR A 11 -3.23 10.72 -6.83
CA THR A 11 -3.83 10.57 -8.17
C THR A 11 -3.17 9.46 -8.98
N ILE A 12 -1.84 9.33 -8.90
CA ILE A 12 -1.11 8.31 -9.65
C ILE A 12 -1.37 6.94 -9.03
N SER A 13 -1.38 6.83 -7.71
CA SER A 13 -1.79 5.58 -7.04
C SER A 13 -3.21 5.18 -7.45
N PHE A 14 -4.16 6.11 -7.48
CA PHE A 14 -5.52 5.86 -7.94
C PHE A 14 -5.57 5.31 -9.37
N VAL A 15 -4.89 5.96 -10.32
CA VAL A 15 -4.86 5.52 -11.73
C VAL A 15 -4.28 4.11 -11.86
N ILE A 16 -3.19 3.82 -11.15
CA ILE A 16 -2.57 2.49 -11.17
C ILE A 16 -3.49 1.44 -10.55
N GLN A 17 -4.15 1.77 -9.43
CA GLN A 17 -5.12 0.89 -8.78
C GLN A 17 -6.30 0.57 -9.69
N PHE A 18 -6.85 1.58 -10.36
CA PHE A 18 -7.94 1.42 -11.30
C PHE A 18 -7.53 0.57 -12.52
N PHE A 19 -6.34 0.79 -13.06
CA PHE A 19 -5.79 -0.03 -14.14
C PHE A 19 -5.61 -1.49 -13.72
N LEU A 20 -5.05 -1.74 -12.53
CA LEU A 20 -4.87 -3.09 -12.01
C LEU A 20 -6.21 -3.78 -11.77
N LEU A 21 -7.20 -3.09 -11.22
CA LEU A 21 -8.54 -3.62 -11.03
C LEU A 21 -9.20 -3.98 -12.37
N THR A 22 -9.07 -3.10 -13.37
CA THR A 22 -9.55 -3.36 -14.75
C THR A 22 -8.89 -4.60 -15.34
N LEU A 23 -7.58 -4.74 -15.18
CA LEU A 23 -6.83 -5.90 -15.65
C LEU A 23 -7.32 -7.19 -14.97
N MET A 24 -7.57 -7.16 -13.66
CA MET A 24 -8.12 -8.32 -12.95
C MET A 24 -9.51 -8.70 -13.45
N ILE A 25 -10.41 -7.72 -13.61
CA ILE A 25 -11.75 -7.98 -14.15
C ILE A 25 -11.68 -8.61 -15.54
N PHE A 26 -10.81 -8.09 -16.41
CA PHE A 26 -10.60 -8.62 -17.75
C PHE A 26 -10.02 -10.05 -17.74
N LEU A 27 -8.94 -10.28 -16.98
CA LEU A 27 -8.25 -11.58 -16.94
C LEU A 27 -9.12 -12.72 -16.39
N PHE A 28 -9.99 -12.41 -15.44
CA PHE A 28 -10.89 -13.39 -14.82
C PHE A 28 -12.28 -13.41 -15.49
N ASN A 29 -12.48 -12.62 -16.55
CA ASN A 29 -13.74 -12.48 -17.27
C ASN A 29 -14.93 -12.22 -16.34
N TYR A 30 -14.73 -11.36 -15.33
CA TYR A 30 -15.77 -11.02 -14.38
C TYR A 30 -16.77 -10.04 -15.01
N SER A 31 -18.06 -10.37 -14.93
CA SER A 31 -19.13 -9.52 -15.43
C SER A 31 -20.36 -9.60 -14.55
N PHE A 32 -20.90 -8.46 -14.13
CA PHE A 32 -22.15 -8.34 -13.41
C PHE A 32 -23.25 -7.86 -14.37
N ILE A 33 -24.12 -8.75 -14.84
CA ILE A 33 -25.13 -8.36 -15.83
C ILE A 33 -26.27 -7.58 -15.14
N ILE A 34 -26.51 -6.37 -15.65
CA ILE A 34 -27.66 -5.54 -15.28
C ILE A 34 -28.75 -5.69 -16.35
N GLU A 35 -29.98 -5.92 -15.90
CA GLU A 35 -31.16 -5.86 -16.76
C GLU A 35 -31.64 -4.40 -16.82
N PHE A 36 -31.49 -3.81 -18.00
CA PHE A 36 -31.87 -2.43 -18.27
C PHE A 36 -33.24 -2.35 -18.95
N ASP A 37 -34.02 -1.33 -18.61
CA ASP A 37 -35.28 -1.04 -19.29
C ASP A 37 -35.06 -0.50 -20.72
N GLN A 38 -36.10 -0.54 -21.56
CA GLN A 38 -35.95 -0.18 -22.98
C GLN A 38 -35.72 1.33 -23.23
N ASN A 39 -36.01 2.18 -22.24
CA ASN A 39 -36.07 3.64 -22.40
C ASN A 39 -34.73 4.37 -22.21
N ILE A 40 -33.62 3.64 -22.14
CA ILE A 40 -32.32 4.18 -21.70
C ILE A 40 -31.39 4.29 -22.89
N ALA A 41 -30.66 5.40 -22.99
CA ALA A 41 -29.66 5.58 -24.03
C ALA A 41 -28.59 4.46 -23.95
N ILE A 42 -28.07 4.02 -25.09
CA ILE A 42 -27.12 2.90 -25.15
C ILE A 42 -25.82 3.29 -24.42
N GLU A 43 -25.38 4.53 -24.60
CA GLU A 43 -24.18 5.08 -23.97
C GLU A 43 -24.29 5.06 -22.44
N GLN A 44 -25.48 5.35 -21.91
CA GLN A 44 -25.73 5.30 -20.47
C GLN A 44 -25.69 3.87 -19.95
N ARG A 45 -26.31 2.92 -20.67
CA ARG A 45 -26.26 1.49 -20.32
C ARG A 45 -24.81 1.00 -20.25
N ASP A 46 -24.00 1.35 -21.25
CA ASP A 46 -22.60 0.94 -21.32
C ASP A 46 -21.78 1.50 -20.15
N ILE A 47 -21.99 2.78 -19.79
CA ILE A 47 -21.30 3.41 -18.66
C ILE A 47 -21.69 2.73 -17.34
N ILE A 48 -22.99 2.50 -17.11
CA ILE A 48 -23.48 1.89 -15.87
C ILE A 48 -23.00 0.44 -15.78
N GLN A 49 -23.11 -0.32 -16.87
CA GLN A 49 -22.67 -1.70 -16.96
C GLN A 49 -21.15 -1.81 -16.74
N PHE A 50 -20.37 -0.90 -17.32
CA PHE A 50 -18.95 -0.80 -17.09
C PHE A 50 -18.66 -0.60 -15.61
N LEU A 51 -19.24 0.43 -14.99
CA LEU A 51 -19.00 0.75 -13.58
C LEU A 51 -19.48 -0.35 -12.63
N ALA A 52 -20.60 -1.02 -12.93
CA ALA A 52 -21.15 -2.11 -12.15
C ALA A 52 -20.17 -3.28 -12.02
N ASN A 53 -19.41 -3.60 -13.07
CA ASN A 53 -18.41 -4.67 -13.05
C ASN A 53 -17.27 -4.41 -12.04
N TYR A 54 -17.04 -3.15 -11.65
CA TYR A 54 -15.99 -2.78 -10.68
C TYR A 54 -16.45 -2.80 -9.23
N VAL A 55 -17.75 -2.91 -8.98
CA VAL A 55 -18.34 -2.63 -7.68
C VAL A 55 -19.35 -3.69 -7.26
N LEU A 56 -20.27 -4.05 -8.14
CA LEU A 56 -21.39 -4.92 -7.82
C LEU A 56 -21.01 -6.39 -7.93
N PHE A 57 -21.61 -7.20 -7.05
CA PHE A 57 -21.49 -8.64 -6.99
C PHE A 57 -22.78 -9.22 -6.40
N ARG A 58 -23.14 -10.45 -6.80
CA ARG A 58 -24.42 -11.08 -6.44
C ARG A 58 -24.22 -12.45 -5.80
N ASP A 59 -23.44 -13.28 -6.49
CA ASP A 59 -23.18 -14.66 -6.11
C ASP A 59 -21.92 -14.76 -5.25
N VAL A 60 -21.76 -15.92 -4.60
CA VAL A 60 -20.61 -16.18 -3.71
C VAL A 60 -19.28 -16.04 -4.45
N ASN A 61 -19.22 -16.44 -5.73
CA ASN A 61 -17.99 -16.30 -6.51
C ASN A 61 -17.67 -14.84 -6.79
N GLY A 62 -18.67 -14.03 -7.16
CA GLY A 62 -18.50 -12.59 -7.33
C GLY A 62 -18.05 -11.90 -6.04
N ILE A 63 -18.61 -12.28 -4.88
CA ILE A 63 -18.18 -11.78 -3.56
C ILE A 63 -16.69 -12.10 -3.36
N ILE A 64 -16.31 -13.37 -3.48
CA ILE A 64 -14.92 -13.81 -3.25
C ILE A 64 -13.97 -13.09 -4.22
N PHE A 65 -14.33 -13.04 -5.50
CA PHE A 65 -13.52 -12.38 -6.52
C PHE A 65 -13.31 -10.89 -6.21
N MET A 66 -14.40 -10.16 -5.94
CA MET A 66 -14.33 -8.72 -5.69
C MET A 66 -13.55 -8.39 -4.42
N TYR A 67 -13.73 -9.18 -3.36
CA TYR A 67 -12.94 -9.02 -2.14
C TYR A 67 -11.45 -9.25 -2.41
N LEU A 68 -11.09 -10.35 -3.08
CA LEU A 68 -9.69 -10.65 -3.40
C LEU A 68 -9.07 -9.59 -4.32
N ALA A 69 -9.80 -9.16 -5.35
CA ALA A 69 -9.33 -8.14 -6.27
C ALA A 69 -9.04 -6.82 -5.55
N TRP A 70 -9.96 -6.37 -4.71
CA TRP A 70 -9.75 -5.16 -3.92
C TRP A 70 -8.62 -5.29 -2.89
N LEU A 71 -8.46 -6.44 -2.24
CA LEU A 71 -7.34 -6.70 -1.34
C LEU A 71 -6.00 -6.62 -2.10
N VAL A 72 -5.90 -7.24 -3.27
CA VAL A 72 -4.69 -7.18 -4.12
C VAL A 72 -4.40 -5.74 -4.55
N VAL A 73 -5.41 -5.02 -5.03
CA VAL A 73 -5.28 -3.61 -5.46
C VAL A 73 -4.89 -2.69 -4.30
N SER A 74 -5.37 -2.98 -3.09
CA SER A 74 -5.06 -2.21 -1.88
C SER A 74 -3.61 -2.35 -1.40
N LEU A 75 -2.90 -3.42 -1.81
CA LEU A 75 -1.49 -3.61 -1.49
C LEU A 75 -0.60 -2.52 -2.09
N LEU A 76 -1.00 -1.93 -3.22
CA LEU A 76 -0.15 -1.01 -3.95
C LEU A 76 0.15 0.28 -3.15
N PRO A 77 -0.84 1.02 -2.60
CA PRO A 77 -0.55 2.17 -1.73
C PRO A 77 0.15 1.80 -0.43
N ILE A 78 -0.08 0.60 0.10
CA ILE A 78 0.57 0.09 1.32
C ILE A 78 2.08 -0.04 1.07
N LEU A 79 2.47 -0.69 -0.04
CA LEU A 79 3.87 -0.90 -0.41
C LEU A 79 4.58 0.43 -0.75
N ILE A 80 3.90 1.35 -1.42
CA ILE A 80 4.47 2.63 -1.86
C ILE A 80 4.65 3.62 -0.70
N ASN A 81 3.64 3.80 0.15
CA ASN A 81 3.63 4.88 1.13
C ASN A 81 4.19 4.49 2.50
N GLN A 82 4.22 3.19 2.85
CA GLN A 82 4.76 2.63 4.10
C GLN A 82 4.27 3.32 5.39
N ASP A 83 3.20 4.11 5.28
CA ASP A 83 2.56 4.84 6.34
C ASP A 83 1.08 4.40 6.37
N PRO A 84 0.60 3.87 7.51
CA PRO A 84 -0.75 3.31 7.59
C PRO A 84 -1.83 4.34 7.32
N LYS A 85 -1.67 5.59 7.80
CA LYS A 85 -2.67 6.64 7.60
C LYS A 85 -2.76 7.02 6.12
N LYS A 86 -1.61 7.16 5.45
CA LYS A 86 -1.57 7.49 4.01
C LYS A 86 -2.11 6.36 3.15
N ALA A 87 -1.72 5.12 3.42
CA ALA A 87 -2.19 3.95 2.68
C ALA A 87 -3.72 3.79 2.82
N CYS A 88 -4.26 3.86 4.04
CA CYS A 88 -5.70 3.82 4.26
C CYS A 88 -6.42 4.98 3.56
N SER A 89 -5.90 6.20 3.61
CA SER A 89 -6.52 7.35 2.94
C SER A 89 -6.60 7.17 1.42
N ILE A 90 -5.56 6.62 0.78
CA ILE A 90 -5.56 6.39 -0.67
C ILE A 90 -6.47 5.23 -1.05
N ASN A 91 -6.43 4.11 -0.30
CA ASN A 91 -7.31 2.97 -0.54
C ASN A 91 -8.78 3.35 -0.35
N PHE A 92 -9.09 4.10 0.71
CA PHE A 92 -10.44 4.61 0.96
C PHE A 92 -10.92 5.52 -0.16
N LEU A 93 -10.09 6.50 -0.58
CA LEU A 93 -10.46 7.41 -1.67
C LEU A 93 -10.74 6.63 -2.95
N SER A 94 -9.86 5.70 -3.33
CA SER A 94 -10.01 4.93 -4.57
C SER A 94 -11.25 4.04 -4.56
N PHE A 95 -11.49 3.36 -3.44
CA PHE A 95 -12.69 2.58 -3.23
C PHE A 95 -13.95 3.47 -3.26
N PHE A 96 -13.95 4.55 -2.49
CA PHE A 96 -15.10 5.45 -2.38
C PHE A 96 -15.46 6.07 -3.72
N VAL A 97 -14.50 6.56 -4.51
CA VAL A 97 -14.78 7.22 -5.79
C VAL A 97 -15.52 6.29 -6.75
N LEU A 98 -15.06 5.04 -6.94
CA LEU A 98 -15.72 4.11 -7.85
C LEU A 98 -17.12 3.73 -7.37
N ASN A 99 -17.26 3.46 -6.08
CA ASN A 99 -18.55 3.11 -5.49
C ASN A 99 -19.54 4.30 -5.56
N PHE A 100 -19.09 5.50 -5.23
CA PHE A 100 -19.90 6.71 -5.23
C PHE A 100 -20.54 6.96 -6.59
N PHE A 101 -19.77 6.87 -7.68
CA PHE A 101 -20.32 7.06 -9.02
C PHE A 101 -21.35 5.98 -9.37
N VAL A 102 -21.07 4.71 -9.07
CA VAL A 102 -22.04 3.61 -9.29
C VAL A 102 -23.36 3.90 -8.59
N TYR A 103 -23.33 4.21 -7.29
CA TYR A 103 -24.55 4.44 -6.53
C TYR A 103 -25.29 5.71 -6.94
N ILE A 104 -24.59 6.77 -7.35
CA ILE A 104 -25.24 7.96 -7.90
C ILE A 104 -25.99 7.64 -9.19
N PHE A 105 -25.35 6.92 -10.12
CA PHE A 105 -26.00 6.57 -11.37
C PHE A 105 -27.20 5.65 -11.17
N LEU A 106 -27.15 4.78 -10.16
CA LEU A 106 -28.24 3.86 -9.86
C LEU A 106 -29.36 4.48 -8.99
N PHE A 107 -29.09 5.55 -8.25
CA PHE A 107 -30.07 6.21 -7.38
C PHE A 107 -30.84 7.37 -8.06
N ASN A 108 -30.30 7.94 -9.13
CA ASN A 108 -30.91 9.09 -9.78
C ASN A 108 -32.30 8.74 -10.37
N GLU A 109 -33.35 9.45 -9.98
CA GLU A 109 -34.75 9.14 -10.35
C GLU A 109 -35.05 9.32 -11.84
N ASP A 110 -34.37 10.25 -12.51
CA ASP A 110 -34.43 10.37 -13.98
C ASP A 110 -33.78 9.16 -14.67
N MET A 111 -32.95 8.44 -13.93
CA MET A 111 -32.35 7.15 -14.26
C MET A 111 -33.01 6.00 -13.47
N ARG A 112 -34.35 5.95 -13.41
CA ARG A 112 -35.09 4.69 -13.11
C ARG A 112 -34.88 3.70 -14.27
N VAL A 113 -33.62 3.30 -14.39
CA VAL A 113 -32.92 2.66 -15.51
C VAL A 113 -32.73 1.16 -15.24
N THR A 114 -33.08 0.72 -14.05
CA THR A 114 -33.03 -0.67 -13.65
C THR A 114 -34.25 -0.92 -12.79
N SER A 115 -35.23 -1.61 -13.35
CA SER A 115 -35.90 -2.81 -12.81
C SER A 115 -36.12 -2.82 -11.30
N ASP A 116 -37.31 -3.27 -10.87
CA ASP A 116 -37.62 -3.64 -9.48
C ASP A 116 -36.44 -4.31 -8.74
N PHE A 117 -35.57 -5.04 -9.46
CA PHE A 117 -34.28 -5.52 -8.99
C PHE A 117 -33.47 -4.51 -8.15
N PHE A 118 -33.17 -3.29 -8.62
CA PHE A 118 -32.29 -2.41 -7.86
C PHE A 118 -32.98 -1.86 -6.62
N THR A 119 -34.25 -1.49 -6.72
CA THR A 119 -35.03 -1.04 -5.56
C THR A 119 -35.11 -2.13 -4.49
N LEU A 120 -35.26 -3.40 -4.88
CA LEU A 120 -35.30 -4.54 -3.98
C LEU A 120 -33.92 -4.92 -3.41
N ASN A 121 -32.84 -4.74 -4.18
CA ASN A 121 -31.49 -5.18 -3.82
C ASN A 121 -30.55 -4.05 -3.38
N PHE A 122 -30.99 -2.79 -3.39
CA PHE A 122 -30.16 -1.64 -3.04
C PHE A 122 -29.55 -1.76 -1.66
N VAL A 123 -30.38 -2.04 -0.65
CA VAL A 123 -29.94 -2.13 0.74
C VAL A 123 -28.92 -3.27 0.93
N PRO A 124 -29.16 -4.50 0.44
CA PRO A 124 -28.15 -5.57 0.43
C PRO A 124 -26.84 -5.17 -0.27
N LEU A 125 -26.91 -4.58 -1.46
CA LEU A 125 -25.73 -4.17 -2.23
C LEU A 125 -24.94 -3.09 -1.50
N LEU A 126 -25.63 -2.10 -0.94
CA LEU A 126 -25.01 -1.03 -0.15
C LEU A 126 -24.31 -1.60 1.09
N TRP A 127 -24.95 -2.53 1.80
CA TRP A 127 -24.35 -3.18 2.96
C TRP A 127 -23.09 -3.96 2.59
N ASN A 128 -23.15 -4.74 1.51
CA ASN A 128 -22.00 -5.47 0.99
C ASN A 128 -20.82 -4.54 0.68
N THR A 129 -21.08 -3.39 0.05
CA THR A 129 -20.07 -2.36 -0.21
C THR A 129 -19.49 -1.78 1.07
N ILE A 130 -20.32 -1.45 2.07
CA ILE A 130 -19.84 -0.92 3.36
C ILE A 130 -18.93 -1.93 4.05
N ILE A 131 -19.33 -3.21 4.08
CA ILE A 131 -18.52 -4.28 4.69
C ILE A 131 -17.18 -4.41 3.96
N LEU A 132 -17.18 -4.45 2.63
CA LEU A 132 -15.95 -4.50 1.84
C LEU A 132 -15.05 -3.29 2.11
N GLY A 133 -15.62 -2.09 2.20
CA GLY A 133 -14.87 -0.87 2.54
C GLY A 133 -14.20 -0.96 3.92
N ILE A 134 -14.91 -1.47 4.93
CA ILE A 134 -14.35 -1.70 6.27
C ILE A 134 -13.23 -2.74 6.22
N VAL A 135 -13.41 -3.84 5.49
CA VAL A 135 -12.40 -4.88 5.32
C VAL A 135 -11.12 -4.31 4.68
N ILE A 136 -11.24 -3.52 3.62
CA ILE A 136 -10.11 -2.87 2.95
C ILE A 136 -9.38 -1.94 3.93
N LEU A 137 -10.10 -1.16 4.74
CA LEU A 137 -9.50 -0.25 5.73
C LEU A 137 -8.73 -1.00 6.81
N ILE A 138 -9.33 -2.01 7.41
CA ILE A 138 -8.69 -2.83 8.46
C ILE A 138 -7.47 -3.54 7.87
N TYR A 139 -7.62 -4.17 6.71
CA TYR A 139 -6.52 -4.84 6.00
C TYR A 139 -5.37 -3.87 5.72
N SER A 140 -5.68 -2.70 5.18
CA SER A 140 -4.68 -1.67 4.86
C SER A 140 -3.90 -1.20 6.08
N PHE A 141 -4.60 -1.02 7.19
CA PHE A 141 -4.01 -0.60 8.45
C PHE A 141 -3.09 -1.68 9.03
N LEU A 142 -3.58 -2.93 9.13
CA LEU A 142 -2.85 -4.05 9.72
C LEU A 142 -1.58 -4.38 8.93
N ILE A 143 -1.68 -4.52 7.61
CA ILE A 143 -0.51 -4.83 6.78
C ILE A 143 0.52 -3.69 6.82
N SER A 144 0.08 -2.43 6.79
CA SER A 144 0.98 -1.28 6.92
C SER A 144 1.74 -1.26 8.24
N LEU A 145 1.08 -1.63 9.36
CA LEU A 145 1.75 -1.74 10.66
C LEU A 145 2.78 -2.88 10.69
N LEU A 146 2.43 -4.04 10.15
CA LEU A 146 3.34 -5.20 10.07
C LEU A 146 4.60 -4.86 9.25
N LEU A 147 4.44 -4.19 8.10
CA LEU A 147 5.55 -3.76 7.26
C LEU A 147 6.42 -2.71 7.95
N LYS A 148 5.81 -1.75 8.64
CA LYS A 148 6.55 -0.72 9.39
C LYS A 148 7.39 -1.34 10.51
N LYS A 149 6.83 -2.30 11.26
CA LYS A 149 7.54 -3.02 12.33
C LYS A 149 8.73 -3.81 11.79
N ARG A 150 8.56 -4.52 10.67
CA ARG A 150 9.64 -5.30 10.03
C ARG A 150 10.81 -4.41 9.59
N LYS A 151 10.51 -3.23 9.04
CA LYS A 151 11.53 -2.29 8.58
C LYS A 151 12.33 -1.66 9.72
N SER A 152 11.69 -1.29 10.83
CA SER A 152 12.39 -0.74 12.02
C SER A 152 13.41 -1.75 12.55
N SER A 153 12.99 -3.00 12.72
CA SER A 153 13.87 -4.07 13.21
C SER A 153 15.05 -4.33 12.28
N GLN A 154 14.86 -4.25 10.95
CA GLN A 154 15.98 -4.38 10.00
C GLN A 154 16.94 -3.20 10.06
N LEU A 155 16.43 -1.98 10.25
CA LEU A 155 17.26 -0.79 10.38
C LEU A 155 18.08 -0.79 11.67
N GLU A 156 17.47 -1.21 12.78
CA GLU A 156 18.15 -1.41 14.06
C GLU A 156 19.27 -2.44 13.95
N LYS A 157 19.00 -3.61 13.35
CA LYS A 157 20.05 -4.63 13.10
C LYS A 157 21.19 -4.09 12.25
N LYS A 158 20.87 -3.41 11.15
CA LYS A 158 21.89 -2.83 10.27
C LYS A 158 22.71 -1.73 10.96
N ALA A 159 22.09 -0.93 11.83
CA ALA A 159 22.79 0.06 12.64
C ALA A 159 23.70 -0.60 13.68
N SER A 160 23.25 -1.68 14.34
CA SER A 160 24.09 -2.46 15.25
C SER A 160 25.28 -3.10 14.53
N ASP A 161 25.08 -3.66 13.33
CA ASP A 161 26.14 -4.28 12.53
C ASP A 161 27.17 -3.24 12.05
N LEU A 162 26.73 -2.01 11.72
CA LEU A 162 27.63 -0.91 11.39
C LEU A 162 28.45 -0.45 12.61
N LEU A 163 27.83 -0.34 13.79
CA LEU A 163 28.53 0.00 15.04
C LEU A 163 29.53 -1.09 15.49
N LEU A 164 29.32 -2.34 15.10
CA LEU A 164 30.25 -3.45 15.38
C LEU A 164 31.44 -3.48 14.40
N ASN A 165 31.24 -3.05 13.14
CA ASN A 165 32.30 -3.05 12.12
C ASN A 165 33.17 -1.78 12.11
N ASP A 166 32.70 -0.67 12.71
CA ASP A 166 33.44 0.61 12.78
C ASP A 166 34.32 0.78 14.03
N LYS A 167 34.55 -0.28 14.82
CA LYS A 167 35.63 -0.22 15.82
C LYS A 167 36.95 -0.31 15.06
N PRO A 168 37.80 0.74 15.03
CA PRO A 168 39.11 0.63 14.42
C PRO A 168 39.91 -0.38 15.24
N LEU A 169 40.18 -1.54 14.64
CA LEU A 169 41.18 -2.47 15.15
C LEU A 169 42.52 -1.72 15.12
N MET A 170 42.96 -1.22 16.28
CA MET A 170 44.26 -0.57 16.39
C MET A 170 45.30 -1.68 16.54
N VAL A 171 46.21 -1.77 15.58
CA VAL A 171 47.34 -2.71 15.65
C VAL A 171 48.52 -2.00 16.30
N CYS A 172 49.09 -2.58 17.36
CA CYS A 172 50.34 -2.07 17.93
C CYS A 172 51.47 -2.14 16.89
N PRO A 173 52.15 -1.04 16.56
CA PRO A 173 53.25 -1.05 15.58
C PRO A 173 54.49 -1.81 16.06
N ASN A 174 54.66 -1.97 17.37
CA ASN A 174 55.84 -2.60 17.95
C ASN A 174 55.74 -4.14 18.08
N CYS A 175 54.52 -4.68 18.31
CA CYS A 175 54.34 -6.11 18.56
C CYS A 175 53.19 -6.76 17.79
N GLY A 176 52.49 -6.00 16.94
CA GLY A 176 51.42 -6.50 16.07
C GLY A 176 50.16 -6.97 16.80
N THR A 177 49.98 -6.61 18.08
CA THR A 177 48.78 -7.02 18.82
C THR A 177 47.60 -6.10 18.47
N GLU A 178 46.44 -6.69 18.21
CA GLU A 178 45.20 -6.01 17.83
C GLU A 178 44.33 -5.69 19.05
N PHE A 179 43.72 -4.51 19.06
CA PHE A 179 42.86 -4.06 20.15
C PHE A 179 41.57 -3.40 19.63
N ASP A 180 40.47 -3.66 20.34
CA ASP A 180 39.14 -3.10 20.07
C ASP A 180 38.94 -1.68 20.67
N SER A 181 40.00 -1.05 21.16
CA SER A 181 40.01 0.25 21.83
C SER A 181 41.29 1.03 21.51
N ILE A 182 41.36 2.32 21.89
CA ILE A 182 42.55 3.17 21.75
C ILE A 182 43.26 3.27 23.11
N PRO A 183 44.09 2.28 23.51
CA PRO A 183 44.83 2.37 24.76
C PRO A 183 46.06 3.28 24.60
N LEU A 184 46.40 4.02 25.66
CA LEU A 184 47.63 4.84 25.72
C LEU A 184 48.92 3.99 25.60
N TYR A 185 48.86 2.76 26.09
CA TYR A 185 49.97 1.79 26.10
C TYR A 185 49.50 0.44 25.57
N CYS A 186 50.35 -0.25 24.82
CA CYS A 186 50.11 -1.63 24.45
C CYS A 186 50.21 -2.54 25.68
N PHE A 187 49.17 -3.29 26.01
CA PHE A 187 49.19 -4.20 27.17
C PHE A 187 50.17 -5.38 27.06
N LYS A 188 50.64 -5.71 25.85
CA LYS A 188 51.56 -6.84 25.62
C LYS A 188 53.02 -6.42 25.70
N CYS A 189 53.38 -5.28 25.12
CA CYS A 189 54.77 -4.82 25.02
C CYS A 189 55.04 -3.50 25.74
N ASN A 190 54.05 -2.91 26.42
CA ASN A 190 54.10 -1.63 27.12
C ASN A 190 54.58 -0.44 26.29
N SER A 191 54.60 -0.53 24.95
CA SER A 191 54.93 0.61 24.09
C SER A 191 53.84 1.68 24.14
N LYS A 192 54.20 2.96 24.27
CA LYS A 192 53.28 4.11 24.13
C LYS A 192 52.74 4.16 22.70
N LEU A 193 51.43 4.25 22.52
CA LEU A 193 50.77 4.20 21.21
C LEU A 193 50.34 5.57 20.68
N ILE A 194 50.25 6.59 21.55
CA ILE A 194 49.87 7.96 21.22
C ILE A 194 51.13 8.84 21.31
N THR A 195 51.61 9.34 20.17
CA THR A 195 52.60 10.42 20.09
C THR A 195 51.86 11.75 20.10
N ASP A 196 52.38 12.72 20.87
CA ASP A 196 51.73 13.98 21.23
C ASP A 196 51.64 15.00 20.06
N GLU A 197 51.33 14.57 18.84
CA GLU A 197 51.22 15.41 17.63
C GLU A 197 49.78 15.89 17.34
N ALA A 198 48.94 16.00 18.37
CA ALA A 198 47.58 16.56 18.27
C ALA A 198 47.38 17.84 19.11
N GLU A 199 48.44 18.63 19.32
CA GLU A 199 48.37 19.94 19.99
C GLU A 199 48.77 21.13 19.11
N THR A 200 48.96 20.97 17.79
CA THR A 200 49.20 22.12 16.91
C THR A 200 48.36 22.05 15.65
N ASN A 201 47.17 22.64 15.71
CA ASN A 201 46.62 23.49 14.66
C ASN A 201 45.58 24.40 15.33
N GLU A 202 45.91 25.70 15.36
CA GLU A 202 45.08 26.83 15.79
C GLU A 202 43.70 26.87 15.12
#